data_AF-A0A2M8H0L7-F1
#
_entry.id   AF-A0A2M8H0L7-F1
#
_cell.length_a   1.000
_cell.length_b   1.000
_cell.length_c   1.000
_cell.angle_alpha   90.00
_cell.angle_beta   90.00
_cell.angle_gamma   90.00
#
_symmetry.space_group_name_H-M   'P 1'
#
loop_
_entity.id
_entity.type
_entity.pdbx_description
1 polymer ?
#
loop_
_entity_poly.entity_id
_entity_poly.type
_entity_poly.pdbx_seq_one_letter_code
_entity_poly.pdbx_strand_id
1 'polypeptide(L)'
;MNKTSTKAEEDSSGYYLSDGKWCLNISSNTPGQFSLSKNSAAVFRGELNLINNSNSLSLDTVVWQFRMRNNKLEQWCNIRSETSLSVSITYAFENNALCIDYLARSGIPAQLDVLHAITQVDPDYQSGLPAEETLTKLTDWQHESNTRAHLSSVPSGRREFREAFYSTQWILLEENVNPASESDPTKR
;
A
#
# COMPACT_ATOMS: atom_id res chain seq x y z
N MET A 1 4.30 1.48 -29.59
CA MET A 1 4.87 2.78 -29.15
C MET A 1 3.85 3.47 -28.28
N ASN A 2 4.22 3.73 -27.02
CA ASN A 2 3.78 4.81 -26.11
C ASN A 2 4.05 4.34 -24.68
N LYS A 3 5.28 4.57 -24.22
CA LYS A 3 5.61 4.54 -22.80
C LYS A 3 5.03 5.82 -22.22
N THR A 4 3.87 5.72 -21.57
CA THR A 4 3.34 6.81 -20.75
C THR A 4 4.28 6.95 -19.56
N SER A 5 5.11 7.98 -19.63
CA SER A 5 6.07 8.33 -18.59
C SER A 5 5.28 8.93 -17.43
N THR A 6 5.07 8.16 -16.36
CA THR A 6 4.48 8.68 -15.12
C THR A 6 5.46 9.68 -14.52
N LYS A 7 5.15 10.97 -14.62
CA LYS A 7 5.95 12.06 -14.07
C LYS A 7 5.52 12.24 -12.62
N ALA A 8 6.40 11.91 -11.68
CA ALA A 8 6.21 12.25 -10.28
C ALA A 8 6.52 13.74 -10.10
N GLU A 9 5.54 14.51 -9.61
CA GLU A 9 5.76 15.87 -9.14
C GLU A 9 5.81 15.82 -7.60
N GLU A 10 6.97 16.20 -7.07
CA GLU A 10 7.16 16.49 -5.66
C GLU A 10 6.52 17.86 -5.40
N ASP A 11 5.22 17.87 -5.15
CA ASP A 11 4.53 19.08 -4.72
C ASP A 11 4.76 19.24 -3.21
N SER A 12 5.00 20.48 -2.79
CA SER A 12 5.58 20.90 -1.50
C SER A 12 4.80 20.51 -0.22
N SER A 13 3.79 19.64 -0.32
CA SER A 13 2.94 19.17 0.78
C SER A 13 2.78 17.64 0.89
N GLY A 14 3.36 16.82 -0.01
CA GLY A 14 3.21 15.36 0.06
C GLY A 14 3.89 14.56 -1.06
N TYR A 15 3.78 13.23 -0.97
CA TYR A 15 4.32 12.25 -1.91
C TYR A 15 3.20 11.63 -2.73
N TYR A 16 3.44 11.49 -4.03
CA TYR A 16 2.41 11.12 -5.00
C TYR A 16 2.84 9.94 -5.87
N LEU A 17 1.91 8.99 -6.07
CA LEU A 17 2.04 7.88 -6.99
C LEU A 17 0.76 7.75 -7.81
N SER A 18 0.87 7.50 -9.13
CA SER A 18 -0.29 7.32 -10.00
C SER A 18 -0.07 6.25 -11.05
N ASP A 19 -1.16 5.59 -11.46
CA ASP A 19 -1.23 4.69 -12.61
C ASP A 19 -1.95 5.33 -13.83
N GLY A 20 -2.29 6.63 -13.73
CA GLY A 20 -3.05 7.40 -14.72
C GLY A 20 -4.53 7.58 -14.39
N LYS A 21 -5.17 6.67 -13.66
CA LYS A 21 -6.59 6.74 -13.26
C LYS A 21 -6.72 6.93 -11.75
N TRP A 22 -5.89 6.20 -11.02
CA TRP A 22 -5.77 6.23 -9.58
C TRP A 22 -4.56 7.05 -9.14
N CYS A 23 -4.72 7.67 -7.99
CA CYS A 23 -3.75 8.58 -7.40
C CYS A 23 -3.64 8.29 -5.91
N LEU A 24 -2.48 7.80 -5.48
CA LEU A 24 -2.12 7.70 -4.08
C LEU A 24 -1.39 8.99 -3.65
N ASN A 25 -1.82 9.55 -2.53
CA ASN A 25 -1.18 10.69 -1.89
C ASN A 25 -0.89 10.39 -0.42
N ILE A 26 0.33 10.71 0.02
CA ILE A 26 0.75 10.68 1.42
C ILE A 26 1.30 12.06 1.79
N SER A 27 0.62 12.75 2.69
CA SER A 27 1.05 14.08 3.16
C SER A 27 2.26 13.97 4.09
N SER A 28 3.23 14.87 3.92
CA SER A 28 4.39 14.93 4.83
C SER A 28 4.00 15.34 6.26
N ASN A 29 2.86 16.01 6.43
CA ASN A 29 2.35 16.44 7.73
C ASN A 29 1.59 15.32 8.48
N THR A 30 1.09 14.33 7.75
CA THR A 30 0.36 13.18 8.29
C THR A 30 0.88 11.91 7.64
N PRO A 31 2.15 11.55 7.87
CA PRO A 31 2.81 10.46 7.15
C PRO A 31 2.23 9.08 7.46
N GLY A 32 1.50 8.93 8.57
CA GLY A 32 0.73 7.72 8.88
C GLY A 32 -0.59 7.62 8.13
N GLN A 33 -0.94 8.57 7.26
CA GLN A 33 -2.21 8.58 6.53
C GLN A 33 -1.98 8.66 5.03
N PHE A 34 -2.77 7.89 4.28
CA PHE A 34 -2.84 8.02 2.83
C PHE A 34 -4.25 8.34 2.36
N SER A 35 -4.35 8.97 1.19
CA SER A 35 -5.58 9.08 0.42
C SER A 35 -5.38 8.46 -0.96
N LEU A 36 -6.35 7.63 -1.37
CA LEU A 36 -6.41 7.04 -2.69
C LEU A 36 -7.61 7.62 -3.43
N SER A 37 -7.33 8.29 -4.53
CA SER A 37 -8.31 9.04 -5.32
C SER A 37 -8.46 8.47 -6.73
N LYS A 38 -9.67 8.53 -7.27
CA LYS A 38 -10.01 8.23 -8.67
C LYS A 38 -10.53 9.52 -9.31
N ASN A 39 -9.95 9.93 -10.44
CA ASN A 39 -10.35 11.17 -11.13
C ASN A 39 -10.44 12.41 -10.19
N SER A 40 -9.46 12.56 -9.29
CA SER A 40 -9.37 13.63 -8.28
C SER A 40 -10.38 13.61 -7.13
N ALA A 41 -11.27 12.62 -7.06
CA ALA A 41 -12.12 12.39 -5.89
C ALA A 41 -11.51 11.32 -4.98
N ALA A 42 -11.39 11.61 -3.68
CA ALA A 42 -10.90 10.64 -2.71
C ALA A 42 -11.92 9.52 -2.51
N VAL A 43 -11.51 8.27 -2.76
CA VAL A 43 -12.35 7.08 -2.64
C VAL A 43 -12.03 6.31 -1.37
N PHE A 44 -10.74 6.13 -1.08
CA PHE A 44 -10.28 5.47 0.13
C PHE A 44 -9.32 6.35 0.93
N ARG A 45 -9.33 6.15 2.25
CA ARG A 45 -8.29 6.63 3.16
C ARG A 45 -7.77 5.49 3.99
N GLY A 46 -6.48 5.53 4.30
CA GLY A 46 -5.88 4.57 5.22
C GLY A 46 -5.15 5.29 6.34
N GLU A 47 -5.25 4.74 7.54
CA GLU A 47 -4.52 5.19 8.73
C GLU A 47 -3.64 4.05 9.25
N LEU A 48 -2.35 4.30 9.36
CA LEU A 48 -1.35 3.33 9.78
C LEU A 48 -1.50 3.04 11.27
N ASN A 49 -1.77 1.78 11.59
CA ASN A 49 -1.72 1.25 12.93
C ASN A 49 -0.43 0.45 13.11
N LEU A 50 0.33 0.79 14.15
CA LEU A 50 1.56 0.11 14.54
C LEU A 50 1.44 -0.36 15.98
N ILE A 51 1.34 -1.67 16.19
CA ILE A 51 1.19 -2.28 17.51
C ILE A 51 2.42 -3.15 17.78
N ASN A 52 3.07 -2.94 18.92
CA ASN A 52 4.20 -3.74 19.37
C ASN A 52 3.92 -4.29 20.78
N ASN A 53 3.90 -5.63 20.91
CA ASN A 53 3.58 -6.34 22.15
C ASN A 53 2.26 -5.83 22.77
N SER A 54 1.23 -5.71 21.94
CA SER A 54 -0.11 -5.18 22.30
C SER A 54 -0.16 -3.70 22.66
N ASN A 55 0.95 -2.94 22.52
CA ASN A 55 0.97 -1.50 22.74
C ASN A 55 0.94 -0.75 21.41
N SER A 56 -0.03 0.15 21.24
CA SER A 56 -0.04 1.06 20.10
C SER A 56 1.12 2.05 20.21
N LEU A 57 1.91 2.16 19.15
CA LEU A 57 3.01 3.12 19.06
C LEU A 57 2.50 4.41 18.42
N SER A 58 2.66 5.53 19.12
CA SER A 58 2.38 6.85 18.53
C SER A 58 3.35 7.12 17.37
N LEU A 59 2.81 7.60 16.27
CA LEU A 59 3.54 7.95 15.06
C LEU A 59 3.89 9.45 14.98
N ASP A 60 3.40 10.26 15.92
CA ASP A 60 3.47 11.73 15.87
C ASP A 60 4.90 12.27 15.98
N THR A 61 5.78 11.49 16.63
CA THR A 61 7.19 11.86 16.85
C THR A 61 8.14 11.13 15.91
N VAL A 62 7.61 10.30 15.00
CA VAL A 62 8.41 9.49 14.10
C VAL A 62 8.84 10.33 12.89
N VAL A 63 10.16 10.37 12.66
CA VAL A 63 10.72 10.99 11.47
C VAL A 63 10.66 10.00 10.32
N TRP A 64 9.74 10.23 9.40
CA TRP A 64 9.57 9.43 8.19
C TRP A 64 10.48 9.91 7.07
N GLN A 65 11.02 8.96 6.34
CA GLN A 65 11.76 9.16 5.11
C GLN A 65 10.97 8.56 3.97
N PHE A 66 11.08 9.19 2.81
CA PHE A 66 10.33 8.80 1.63
C PHE A 66 11.24 8.80 0.40
N ARG A 67 10.91 7.95 -0.57
CA ARG A 67 11.59 7.90 -1.85
C ARG A 67 10.68 7.34 -2.93
N MET A 68 10.72 7.96 -4.10
CA MET A 68 10.20 7.36 -5.32
C MET A 68 11.26 6.49 -5.99
N ARG A 69 10.93 5.23 -6.30
CA ARG A 69 11.83 4.31 -7.00
C ARG A 69 11.04 3.33 -7.85
N ASN A 70 11.37 3.23 -9.14
CA ASN A 70 10.79 2.25 -10.06
C ASN A 70 9.24 2.21 -10.04
N ASN A 71 8.58 3.36 -10.07
CA ASN A 71 7.12 3.50 -9.93
C ASN A 71 6.55 2.93 -8.62
N LYS A 72 7.36 2.93 -7.56
CA LYS A 72 6.95 2.63 -6.20
C LYS A 72 7.23 3.83 -5.31
N LEU A 73 6.35 4.05 -4.34
CA LEU A 73 6.59 4.97 -3.24
C LEU A 73 7.07 4.14 -2.05
N GLU A 74 8.28 4.41 -1.58
CA GLU A 74 8.84 3.80 -0.39
C GLU A 74 8.77 4.80 0.76
N GLN A 75 8.30 4.35 1.92
CA GLN A 75 8.21 5.11 3.16
C GLN A 75 8.89 4.31 4.26
N TRP A 76 9.81 4.89 5.03
CA TRP A 76 10.45 4.16 6.12
C TRP A 76 10.85 5.06 7.28
N CYS A 77 11.02 4.45 8.45
CA CYS A 77 11.48 5.12 9.65
C CYS A 77 12.27 4.16 10.55
N ASN A 78 12.99 4.74 11.52
CA ASN A 78 13.60 3.99 12.60
C ASN A 78 13.11 4.58 13.92
N ILE A 79 12.35 3.78 14.66
CA ILE A 79 11.81 4.13 15.97
C ILE A 79 12.82 3.67 17.02
N ARG A 80 13.48 4.65 17.64
CA ARG A 80 14.41 4.41 18.75
C ARG A 80 13.62 4.27 20.04
N SER A 81 13.06 3.08 20.25
CA SER A 81 12.59 2.60 21.55
C SER A 81 13.68 1.77 22.23
N GLU A 82 13.36 1.14 23.37
CA GLU A 82 14.20 0.13 24.03
C GLU A 82 14.63 -1.03 23.10
N THR A 83 13.97 -1.18 21.94
CA THR A 83 14.06 -2.37 21.08
C THR A 83 14.62 -2.13 19.69
N SER A 84 14.88 -0.86 19.31
CA SER A 84 15.27 -0.43 17.96
C SER A 84 14.41 -1.08 16.86
N LEU A 85 13.31 -0.43 16.52
CA LEU A 85 12.36 -0.89 15.51
C LEU A 85 12.57 -0.13 14.19
N SER A 86 12.78 -0.84 13.09
CA SER A 86 12.78 -0.28 11.74
C SER A 86 11.50 -0.67 11.03
N VAL A 87 10.80 0.29 10.41
CA VAL A 87 9.58 0.02 9.62
C VAL A 87 9.78 0.58 8.22
N SER A 88 9.42 -0.19 7.22
CA SER A 88 9.43 0.16 5.80
C SER A 88 8.11 -0.25 5.19
N ILE A 89 7.52 0.64 4.40
CA ILE A 89 6.27 0.45 3.68
C ILE A 89 6.53 0.78 2.22
N THR A 90 6.06 -0.08 1.31
CA THR A 90 6.17 0.15 -0.13
C THR A 90 4.80 0.12 -0.76
N TYR A 91 4.49 1.16 -1.52
CA TYR A 91 3.25 1.30 -2.26
C TYR A 91 3.52 1.15 -3.75
N ALA A 92 2.71 0.33 -4.43
CA ALA A 92 2.79 0.12 -5.87
C ALA A 92 1.41 -0.13 -6.46
N PHE A 93 1.17 0.35 -7.67
CA PHE A 93 0.03 -0.09 -8.46
C PHE A 93 0.45 -1.30 -9.30
N GLU A 94 -0.12 -2.46 -9.01
CA GLU A 94 0.13 -3.71 -9.76
C GLU A 94 -1.20 -4.45 -9.95
N ASN A 95 -1.43 -5.00 -11.15
CA ASN A 95 -2.59 -5.86 -11.46
C ASN A 95 -3.97 -5.28 -11.09
N ASN A 96 -4.22 -3.99 -11.33
CA ASN A 96 -5.46 -3.29 -10.93
C ASN A 96 -5.68 -3.31 -9.41
N ALA A 97 -4.61 -3.24 -8.63
CA ALA A 97 -4.67 -3.03 -7.20
C ALA A 97 -3.63 -2.01 -6.76
N LEU A 98 -3.91 -1.36 -5.63
CA LEU A 98 -2.85 -0.75 -4.83
C LEU A 98 -2.32 -1.82 -3.87
N CYS A 99 -1.05 -2.17 -4.03
CA CYS A 99 -0.30 -3.07 -3.17
C CYS A 99 0.41 -2.23 -2.09
N ILE A 100 0.32 -2.66 -0.85
CA ILE A 100 1.01 -2.06 0.29
C ILE A 100 1.80 -3.15 1.00
N ASP A 101 3.10 -3.17 0.78
CA ASP A 101 4.02 -4.11 1.43
C ASP A 101 4.60 -3.48 2.69
N TYR A 102 4.53 -4.20 3.80
CA TYR A 102 5.11 -3.82 5.08
C TYR A 102 6.29 -4.71 5.39
N LEU A 103 7.38 -4.09 5.82
CA LEU A 103 8.56 -4.77 6.33
C LEU A 103 9.00 -4.08 7.61
N ALA A 104 9.05 -4.84 8.69
CA ALA A 104 9.56 -4.34 9.95
C ALA A 104 10.68 -5.22 10.49
N ARG A 105 11.63 -4.62 11.22
CA ARG A 105 12.76 -5.32 11.83
C ARG A 105 12.92 -4.86 13.27
N SER A 106 13.05 -5.81 14.19
CA SER A 106 13.18 -5.55 15.63
C SER A 106 14.49 -6.10 16.18
N GLY A 107 15.13 -5.33 17.06
CA GLY A 107 16.34 -5.73 17.78
C GLY A 107 16.11 -6.75 18.89
N ILE A 108 14.86 -6.91 19.34
CA ILE A 108 14.44 -7.92 20.33
C ILE A 108 13.22 -8.70 19.82
N PRO A 109 12.90 -9.87 20.42
CA PRO A 109 11.66 -10.57 20.14
C PRO A 109 10.44 -9.66 20.34
N ALA A 110 9.57 -9.58 19.35
CA ALA A 110 8.39 -8.71 19.38
C ALA A 110 7.18 -9.38 18.71
N GLN A 111 5.98 -9.16 19.25
CA GLN A 111 4.74 -9.34 18.50
C GLN A 111 4.41 -8.01 17.84
N LEU A 112 4.53 -7.95 16.51
CA LEU A 112 4.38 -6.70 15.77
C LEU A 112 3.27 -6.81 14.74
N ASP A 113 2.31 -5.89 14.81
CA ASP A 113 1.28 -5.70 13.80
C ASP A 113 1.47 -4.34 13.12
N VAL A 114 1.62 -4.36 11.79
CA VAL A 114 1.73 -3.17 10.95
C VAL A 114 0.71 -3.28 9.83
N LEU A 115 -0.28 -2.39 9.83
CA LEU A 115 -1.31 -2.35 8.79
C LEU A 115 -1.95 -0.98 8.69
N HIS A 116 -2.52 -0.65 7.54
CA HIS A 116 -3.46 0.47 7.46
C HIS A 116 -4.88 -0.02 7.80
N ALA A 117 -5.58 0.72 8.66
CA ALA A 117 -7.03 0.68 8.75
C ALA A 117 -7.60 1.47 7.56
N ILE A 118 -8.17 0.75 6.59
CA ILE A 118 -8.63 1.32 5.32
C ILE A 118 -10.14 1.54 5.39
N THR A 119 -10.58 2.75 5.06
CA THR A 119 -11.98 3.14 5.03
C THR A 119 -12.34 3.70 3.65
N GLN A 120 -13.47 3.27 3.10
CA GLN A 120 -14.07 3.89 1.94
C GLN A 120 -14.77 5.19 2.36
N VAL A 121 -14.37 6.31 1.76
CA VAL A 121 -14.89 7.65 2.09
C VAL A 121 -15.84 8.20 1.03
N ASP A 122 -15.84 7.63 -0.17
CA ASP A 122 -16.85 7.90 -1.20
C ASP A 122 -17.99 6.87 -1.08
N PRO A 123 -19.20 7.26 -0.64
CA PRO A 123 -20.33 6.34 -0.49
C PRO A 123 -20.91 5.86 -1.82
N ASP A 124 -20.71 6.61 -2.90
CA ASP A 124 -21.26 6.32 -4.23
C ASP A 124 -20.31 5.41 -5.03
N TYR A 125 -19.07 5.27 -4.58
CA TYR A 125 -18.13 4.32 -5.16
C TYR A 125 -18.60 2.89 -4.89
N GLN A 126 -19.06 2.20 -5.93
CA GLN A 126 -19.23 0.76 -5.91
C GLN A 126 -18.14 0.13 -6.76
N SER A 127 -17.45 -0.87 -6.22
CA SER A 127 -16.55 -1.69 -7.02
C SER A 127 -17.38 -2.47 -8.05
N GLY A 128 -17.16 -2.21 -9.33
CA GLY A 128 -17.73 -2.95 -10.45
C GLY A 128 -17.16 -4.36 -10.63
N LEU A 129 -16.26 -4.81 -9.74
CA LEU A 129 -15.73 -6.18 -9.76
C LEU A 129 -16.75 -7.15 -9.16
N PRO A 130 -17.14 -8.22 -9.88
CA PRO A 130 -17.93 -9.30 -9.32
C PRO A 130 -17.23 -9.93 -8.11
N ALA A 131 -18.00 -10.31 -7.08
CA ALA A 131 -17.46 -10.89 -5.85
C ALA A 131 -16.67 -12.18 -6.08
N GLU A 132 -17.06 -12.98 -7.07
CA GLU A 132 -16.39 -14.24 -7.43
C GLU A 132 -15.02 -13.98 -8.08
N GLU A 133 -14.94 -13.00 -9.00
CA GLU A 133 -13.69 -12.59 -9.65
C GLU A 133 -12.71 -11.97 -8.64
N THR A 134 -13.24 -11.20 -7.68
CA THR A 134 -12.50 -10.66 -6.54
C THR A 134 -11.84 -11.78 -5.72
N LEU A 135 -12.57 -12.86 -5.43
CA LEU A 135 -12.07 -13.97 -4.64
C LEU A 135 -11.00 -14.77 -5.39
N THR A 136 -11.16 -15.00 -6.69
CA THR A 136 -10.15 -15.64 -7.53
C THR A 136 -8.88 -14.82 -7.60
N LYS A 137 -8.96 -13.51 -7.89
CA LYS A 137 -7.81 -12.59 -7.93
C LYS A 137 -7.07 -12.55 -6.58
N LEU A 138 -7.80 -12.50 -5.46
CA LEU A 138 -7.20 -12.56 -4.13
C LEU A 138 -6.47 -13.88 -3.88
N THR A 139 -7.02 -15.00 -4.35
CA THR A 139 -6.40 -16.33 -4.19
C THR A 139 -5.13 -16.44 -5.02
N ASP A 140 -5.15 -16.01 -6.27
CA ASP A 140 -3.98 -16.00 -7.15
C ASP A 140 -2.86 -15.12 -6.58
N TRP A 141 -3.20 -13.93 -6.07
CA TRP A 141 -2.21 -13.04 -5.45
C TRP A 141 -1.72 -13.52 -4.10
N GLN A 142 -2.56 -14.20 -3.31
CA GLN A 142 -2.08 -14.91 -2.13
C GLN A 142 -1.07 -15.99 -2.54
N HIS A 143 -1.32 -16.75 -3.60
CA HIS A 143 -0.34 -17.73 -4.08
C HIS A 143 0.96 -17.09 -4.58
N GLU A 144 0.91 -16.00 -5.33
CA GLU A 144 2.09 -15.23 -5.74
C GLU A 144 2.84 -14.63 -4.55
N SER A 145 2.11 -14.06 -3.57
CA SER A 145 2.68 -13.52 -2.33
C SER A 145 3.25 -14.61 -1.41
N ASN A 146 2.69 -15.82 -1.41
CA ASN A 146 3.22 -16.96 -0.66
C ASN A 146 4.60 -17.38 -1.16
N THR A 147 4.94 -17.08 -2.42
CA THR A 147 6.32 -17.24 -2.91
C THR A 147 7.27 -16.14 -2.40
N ARG A 148 6.76 -15.07 -1.78
CA ARG A 148 7.51 -13.90 -1.25
C ARG A 148 7.50 -13.75 0.28
N ALA A 149 6.99 -14.77 0.99
CA ALA A 149 6.97 -14.97 2.45
C ALA A 149 5.84 -14.27 3.22
N HIS A 150 5.10 -15.09 3.97
CA HIS A 150 4.24 -14.69 5.08
C HIS A 150 5.07 -14.25 6.28
N LEU A 151 4.44 -13.47 7.17
CA LEU A 151 4.80 -13.20 8.58
C LEU A 151 5.54 -14.41 9.19
N SER A 152 6.86 -14.41 9.04
CA SER A 152 7.74 -15.41 9.59
C SER A 152 8.93 -14.65 10.11
N SER A 153 9.32 -14.92 11.35
CA SER A 153 10.55 -14.40 11.92
C SER A 153 11.72 -14.90 11.06
N VAL A 154 12.15 -14.08 10.10
CA VAL A 154 13.32 -14.37 9.28
C VAL A 154 14.55 -13.84 10.03
N PRO A 155 15.64 -14.62 10.18
CA PRO A 155 16.89 -14.11 10.72
C PRO A 155 17.34 -12.89 9.93
N SER A 156 17.49 -11.75 10.59
CA SER A 156 17.65 -10.46 9.91
C SER A 156 18.92 -10.31 9.04
N GLY A 157 19.89 -11.23 9.19
CA GLY A 157 21.22 -11.16 8.57
C GLY A 157 22.13 -10.05 9.12
N ARG A 158 21.64 -9.17 10.01
CA ARG A 158 22.39 -8.08 10.64
C ARG A 158 22.43 -8.28 12.16
N ARG A 159 23.60 -8.09 12.80
CA ARG A 159 23.76 -8.28 14.25
C ARG A 159 22.82 -7.42 15.12
N GLU A 160 22.32 -6.31 14.58
CA GLU A 160 21.48 -5.32 15.27
C GLU A 160 20.00 -5.70 15.31
N PHE A 161 19.54 -6.61 14.44
CA PHE A 161 18.13 -7.03 14.37
C PHE A 161 18.02 -8.53 14.62
N ARG A 162 17.09 -8.95 15.47
CA ARG A 162 16.86 -10.36 15.77
C ARG A 162 15.76 -10.96 14.91
N GLU A 163 14.77 -10.15 14.53
CA GLU A 163 13.58 -10.60 13.80
C GLU A 163 13.22 -9.62 12.68
N ALA A 164 12.58 -10.16 11.64
CA ALA A 164 11.94 -9.41 10.58
C ALA A 164 10.50 -9.91 10.38
N PHE A 165 9.58 -8.99 10.10
CA PHE A 165 8.16 -9.23 9.88
C PHE A 165 7.78 -8.66 8.52
N TYR A 166 6.99 -9.41 7.75
CA TYR A 166 6.52 -8.99 6.44
C TYR A 166 5.02 -9.26 6.30
N SER A 167 4.29 -8.29 5.76
CA SER A 167 2.88 -8.44 5.40
C SER A 167 2.57 -7.62 4.15
N THR A 168 1.50 -7.98 3.44
CA THR A 168 1.01 -7.21 2.29
C THR A 168 -0.49 -6.98 2.43
N GLN A 169 -0.95 -5.76 2.18
CA GLN A 169 -2.36 -5.42 2.00
C GLN A 169 -2.63 -4.99 0.56
N TRP A 170 -3.83 -5.32 0.07
CA TRP A 170 -4.26 -5.02 -1.29
C TRP A 170 -5.56 -4.23 -1.25
N ILE A 171 -5.65 -3.16 -2.04
CA ILE A 171 -6.92 -2.50 -2.36
C ILE A 171 -7.21 -2.78 -3.83
N LEU A 172 -8.25 -3.56 -4.10
CA LEU A 172 -8.69 -3.88 -5.44
C LEU A 172 -9.30 -2.64 -6.12
N LEU A 173 -8.86 -2.40 -7.35
CA LEU A 173 -9.27 -1.26 -8.16
C LEU A 173 -9.95 -1.78 -9.43
N GLU A 174 -10.98 -1.09 -9.88
CA GLU A 174 -11.70 -1.48 -11.10
C GLU A 174 -10.81 -1.42 -12.34
N GLU A 175 -10.90 -2.46 -13.16
CA GLU A 175 -10.36 -2.49 -14.51
C GLU A 175 -10.96 -1.38 -15.39
N ASN A 176 -10.20 -0.98 -16.41
CA ASN A 176 -10.79 -0.24 -17.52
C ASN A 176 -11.79 -1.15 -18.23
N VAL A 177 -13.07 -0.99 -17.95
CA VAL A 177 -14.08 -1.29 -18.97
C VAL A 177 -13.87 -0.27 -20.07
N ASN A 178 -13.11 -0.66 -21.09
CA ASN A 178 -12.98 0.11 -22.31
C ASN A 178 -14.39 0.18 -22.93
N PRO A 179 -15.03 1.35 -23.11
CA PRO A 179 -16.41 1.44 -23.61
C PRO A 179 -16.57 1.02 -25.09
N ALA A 180 -15.62 0.27 -25.66
CA ALA A 180 -15.63 -0.14 -27.06
C ALA A 180 -16.35 -1.48 -27.33
N SER A 181 -17.09 -2.03 -26.36
CA SER A 181 -17.85 -3.29 -26.57
C SER A 181 -19.36 -3.15 -26.43
N GLU A 182 -19.94 -1.96 -26.64
CA GLU A 182 -21.33 -1.87 -27.10
C GLU A 182 -21.37 -2.08 -28.61
N SER A 183 -21.38 -3.35 -29.03
CA SER A 183 -21.74 -3.71 -30.40
C SER A 183 -23.25 -3.50 -30.57
N ASP A 184 -23.60 -2.40 -31.18
CA ASP A 184 -24.91 -2.02 -31.69
C ASP A 184 -25.60 -3.18 -32.45
N PRO A 185 -26.73 -3.74 -31.97
CA PRO A 185 -27.48 -4.75 -32.69
C PRO A 185 -28.58 -4.15 -33.58
N THR A 186 -28.49 -2.89 -34.01
CA THR A 186 -29.38 -2.33 -35.04
C THR A 186 -28.85 -2.57 -36.46
N LYS A 187 -28.41 -3.81 -36.76
CA LYS A 187 -28.24 -4.31 -38.13
C LYS A 187 -28.50 -5.82 -38.20
N ARG A 188 -29.77 -6.20 -38.40
CA ARG A 188 -30.21 -7.18 -39.40
C ARG A 188 -31.72 -7.26 -39.45
#